data_AF-A0A3M8AIT5-F1
#
_entry.id   AF-A0A3M8AIT5-F1
#
_cell.length_a   1.000
_cell.length_b   1.000
_cell.length_c   1.000
_cell.angle_alpha   90.00
_cell.angle_beta   90.00
_cell.angle_gamma   90.00
#
_symmetry.space_group_name_H-M   'P 1'
#
loop_
_entity.id
_entity.type
_entity.pdbx_description
1 polymer ?
#
loop_
_entity_poly.entity_id
_entity_poly.type
_entity_poly.pdbx_seq_one_letter_code
_entity_poly.pdbx_strand_id
1 'polypeptide(L)'
;MKCADTGLIQTFLDGECDAQQSETFRAHLAECEQCQARLEELTALDVWTREKIEAHVFAQADQAKIDTDAAWQRFSQTAGTTKKSDLREWDSHEQRSAKRSWKQMNKTTKRWMTAASAAAVVAVSLSFPQVQAAANDFLSIFRMSKVEFVKVTPKDLQQVESWIANGNVGEMDLQGIGKIWIDGVDKDKQENRNQYYNSREAAEKAGVKLPKLPDGLIVDGVEVTSPYRVHLEINTERANKLLAQLQVEAKFDEKLDGQRISLEIPKMQKTWIATGKDSYSYSVVDAPELKAPEGVDLLQLRETVLALPFIPDQVKKQMLDIKDWKHTIPVPYMADGKSDMKEVKVNGEDGMLVTGRYDTHLVWQQDGKIHMLEGSDKSGEALLALAKQLK
;
A
#
# COMPACT_ATOMS: atom_id res chain seq x y z
N MET A 1 -6.43 -46.48 15.46
CA MET A 1 -5.86 -45.15 15.80
C MET A 1 -6.95 -44.27 16.40
N LYS A 2 -6.61 -43.30 17.25
CA LYS A 2 -7.59 -42.35 17.79
C LYS A 2 -7.85 -41.27 16.73
N CYS A 3 -9.11 -41.03 16.38
CA CYS A 3 -9.48 -39.99 15.41
C CYS A 3 -9.12 -38.60 15.94
N ALA A 4 -8.83 -37.68 15.01
CA ALA A 4 -8.65 -36.26 15.33
C ALA A 4 -9.94 -35.67 15.89
N ASP A 5 -9.82 -34.70 16.80
CA ASP A 5 -10.97 -33.94 17.25
C ASP A 5 -11.34 -32.86 16.23
N THR A 6 -12.59 -32.41 16.26
CA THR A 6 -13.10 -31.38 15.33
C THR A 6 -12.26 -30.10 15.39
N GLY A 7 -11.70 -29.77 16.57
CA GLY A 7 -10.83 -28.61 16.76
C GLY A 7 -9.58 -28.69 15.88
N LEU A 8 -8.84 -29.80 15.92
CA LEU A 8 -7.66 -29.99 15.08
C LEU A 8 -7.99 -29.98 13.58
N ILE A 9 -9.14 -30.56 13.20
CA ILE A 9 -9.59 -30.54 11.79
C ILE A 9 -9.89 -29.10 11.34
N GLN A 10 -10.51 -28.29 12.20
CA GLN A 10 -10.79 -26.88 11.90
C GLN A 10 -9.49 -26.05 11.84
N THR A 11 -8.58 -26.21 12.80
CA THR A 11 -7.27 -25.56 12.79
C THR A 11 -6.48 -25.89 11.53
N PHE A 12 -6.60 -27.13 11.03
CA PHE A 12 -6.00 -27.54 9.76
C PHE A 12 -6.65 -26.85 8.54
N LEU A 13 -7.98 -26.73 8.52
CA LEU A 13 -8.71 -26.01 7.47
C LEU A 13 -8.40 -24.51 7.45
N ASP A 14 -8.22 -23.91 8.63
CA ASP A 14 -7.92 -22.49 8.79
C ASP A 14 -6.45 -22.16 8.44
N GLY A 15 -5.59 -23.17 8.25
CA GLY A 15 -4.17 -22.99 7.97
C GLY A 15 -3.30 -22.67 9.20
N GLU A 16 -3.84 -22.88 10.39
CA GLU A 16 -3.24 -22.50 11.69
C GLU A 16 -2.49 -23.67 12.36
N CYS A 17 -2.34 -24.81 11.69
CA CYS A 17 -1.51 -25.91 12.16
C CYS A 17 -0.02 -25.61 11.95
N ASP A 18 0.82 -25.98 12.93
CA ASP A 18 2.26 -26.03 12.70
C ASP A 18 2.64 -27.15 11.70
N ALA A 19 3.88 -27.12 11.19
CA ALA A 19 4.33 -28.06 10.16
C ALA A 19 4.23 -29.53 10.62
N GLN A 20 4.52 -29.81 11.89
CA GLN A 20 4.50 -31.16 12.44
C GLN A 20 3.07 -31.66 12.63
N GLN A 21 2.16 -30.80 13.10
CA GLN A 21 0.74 -31.08 13.23
C GLN A 21 0.09 -31.34 11.86
N SER A 22 0.40 -30.51 10.86
CA SER A 22 -0.10 -30.68 9.50
C SER A 22 0.39 -31.99 8.88
N GLU A 23 1.68 -32.35 9.04
CA GLU A 23 2.23 -33.58 8.48
C GLU A 23 1.64 -34.81 9.16
N THR A 24 1.54 -34.80 10.49
CA THR A 24 0.94 -35.89 11.28
C THR A 24 -0.54 -36.09 10.91
N PHE A 25 -1.30 -35.01 10.75
CA PHE A 25 -2.70 -35.10 10.40
C PHE A 25 -2.90 -35.58 8.95
N ARG A 26 -2.06 -35.14 7.99
CA ARG A 26 -2.09 -35.67 6.60
C ARG A 26 -1.78 -37.17 6.55
N ALA A 27 -0.80 -37.63 7.33
CA ALA A 27 -0.51 -39.06 7.45
C ALA A 27 -1.70 -39.82 8.04
N HIS A 28 -2.37 -39.27 9.06
CA HIS A 28 -3.58 -39.86 9.63
C HIS A 28 -4.74 -39.92 8.62
N LEU A 29 -4.92 -38.88 7.79
CA LEU A 29 -5.93 -38.86 6.74
C LEU A 29 -5.70 -39.93 5.68
N ALA A 30 -4.46 -40.36 5.42
CA ALA A 30 -4.19 -41.44 4.47
C ALA A 30 -4.75 -42.81 4.92
N GLU A 31 -5.00 -42.98 6.23
CA GLU A 31 -5.35 -44.27 6.83
C GLU A 31 -6.71 -44.27 7.57
N CYS A 32 -7.41 -43.13 7.65
CA CYS A 32 -8.64 -42.98 8.44
C CYS A 32 -9.81 -42.38 7.64
N GLU A 33 -10.69 -43.24 7.11
CA GLU A 33 -11.90 -42.84 6.37
C GLU A 33 -12.85 -41.97 7.21
N GLN A 34 -12.94 -42.16 8.52
CA GLN A 34 -13.77 -41.31 9.40
C GLN A 34 -13.27 -39.86 9.44
N CYS A 35 -11.95 -39.65 9.51
CA CYS A 35 -11.39 -38.30 9.52
C CYS A 35 -11.46 -37.66 8.12
N GLN A 36 -11.34 -38.45 7.05
CA GLN A 36 -11.58 -37.97 5.68
C GLN A 36 -13.02 -37.47 5.52
N ALA A 37 -14.02 -38.29 5.89
CA ALA A 37 -15.43 -37.91 5.81
C ALA A 37 -15.75 -36.67 6.66
N ARG A 38 -15.14 -36.56 7.85
CA ARG A 38 -15.35 -35.39 8.73
C ARG A 38 -14.69 -34.13 8.18
N LEU A 39 -13.52 -34.24 7.56
CA LEU A 39 -12.86 -33.12 6.88
C LEU A 39 -13.68 -32.64 5.68
N GLU A 40 -14.22 -33.56 4.88
CA GLU A 40 -15.11 -33.23 3.75
C GLU A 40 -16.38 -32.52 4.22
N GLU A 41 -17.02 -33.00 5.29
CA GLU A 41 -18.21 -32.38 5.88
C GLU A 41 -17.93 -30.94 6.36
N LEU A 42 -16.82 -30.72 7.06
CA LEU A 42 -16.42 -29.39 7.54
C LEU A 42 -16.01 -28.46 6.40
N THR A 43 -15.32 -28.98 5.38
CA THR A 43 -14.96 -28.21 4.18
C THR A 43 -16.22 -27.78 3.42
N ALA A 44 -17.19 -28.68 3.24
CA ALA A 44 -18.46 -28.38 2.60
C ALA A 44 -19.25 -27.34 3.39
N LEU A 45 -19.25 -27.42 4.72
CA LEU A 45 -19.89 -26.44 5.59
C LEU A 45 -19.21 -25.06 5.50
N ASP A 46 -17.88 -24.99 5.46
CA ASP A 46 -17.13 -23.73 5.27
C ASP A 46 -17.46 -23.08 3.92
N VAL A 47 -17.41 -23.86 2.84
CA VAL A 47 -17.75 -23.39 1.49
C VAL A 47 -19.19 -22.87 1.46
N TRP A 48 -20.15 -23.64 1.96
CA TRP A 48 -21.55 -23.24 2.00
C TRP A 48 -21.75 -21.97 2.84
N THR A 49 -21.09 -21.87 3.99
CA THR A 49 -21.20 -20.71 4.88
C THR A 49 -20.66 -19.47 4.19
N ARG A 50 -19.49 -19.55 3.56
CA ARG A 50 -18.90 -18.46 2.78
C ARG A 50 -19.84 -18.03 1.65
N GLU A 51 -20.33 -18.96 0.85
CA GLU A 51 -21.25 -18.67 -0.26
C GLU A 51 -22.55 -18.02 0.24
N LYS A 52 -23.13 -18.50 1.35
CA LYS A 52 -24.37 -17.93 1.89
C LYS A 52 -24.15 -16.55 2.50
N ILE A 53 -23.08 -16.35 3.25
CA ILE A 53 -22.74 -15.05 3.84
C ILE A 53 -22.45 -14.04 2.72
N GLU A 54 -21.64 -14.41 1.73
CA GLU A 54 -21.30 -13.53 0.61
C GLU A 54 -22.53 -13.16 -0.22
N ALA A 55 -23.35 -14.14 -0.59
CA ALA A 55 -24.53 -13.91 -1.41
C ALA A 55 -25.69 -13.20 -0.70
N HIS A 56 -25.80 -13.29 0.64
CA HIS A 56 -26.96 -12.75 1.36
C HIS A 56 -26.63 -11.62 2.33
N VAL A 57 -25.44 -11.60 2.93
CA VAL A 57 -25.05 -10.57 3.91
C VAL A 57 -24.29 -9.45 3.21
N PHE A 58 -23.25 -9.78 2.45
CA PHE A 58 -22.39 -8.76 1.83
C PHE A 58 -22.97 -8.21 0.53
N ALA A 59 -23.56 -9.04 -0.33
CA ALA A 59 -24.24 -8.56 -1.54
C ALA A 59 -25.44 -7.63 -1.25
N GLN A 60 -26.13 -7.83 -0.11
CA GLN A 60 -27.19 -6.90 0.33
C GLN A 60 -26.63 -5.63 0.97
N ALA A 61 -25.50 -5.72 1.68
CA ALA A 61 -24.85 -4.55 2.26
C ALA A 61 -24.31 -3.59 1.19
N ASP A 62 -23.78 -4.11 0.08
CA ASP A 62 -23.28 -3.30 -1.05
C ASP A 62 -24.41 -2.65 -1.87
N GLN A 63 -25.62 -3.23 -1.87
CA GLN A 63 -26.79 -2.66 -2.55
C GLN A 63 -27.58 -1.68 -1.67
N ALA A 64 -27.42 -1.76 -0.35
CA ALA A 64 -28.04 -0.81 0.56
C ALA A 64 -27.30 0.52 0.48
N LYS A 65 -27.95 1.53 -0.11
CA LYS A 65 -27.49 2.92 -0.03
C LYS A 65 -27.70 3.40 1.40
N ILE A 66 -26.75 3.10 2.29
CA ILE A 66 -26.81 3.49 3.69
C ILE A 66 -26.54 4.99 3.76
N ASP A 67 -27.59 5.76 3.98
CA ASP A 67 -27.50 7.17 4.35
C ASP A 67 -26.95 7.24 5.78
N THR A 68 -25.62 7.33 5.87
CA THR A 68 -24.87 7.35 7.13
C THR A 68 -25.26 8.54 7.99
N ASP A 69 -25.62 9.66 7.38
CA ASP A 69 -26.07 10.86 8.09
C ASP A 69 -27.46 10.67 8.68
N ALA A 70 -28.41 10.12 7.93
CA ALA A 70 -29.74 9.81 8.44
C ALA A 70 -29.74 8.68 9.49
N ALA A 71 -28.84 7.71 9.37
CA ALA A 71 -28.62 6.67 10.37
C ALA A 71 -28.03 7.26 11.66
N TRP A 72 -27.06 8.16 11.55
CA TRP A 72 -26.45 8.86 12.68
C TRP A 72 -27.41 9.82 13.37
N GLN A 73 -28.23 10.57 12.62
CA GLN A 73 -29.27 11.43 13.15
C GLN A 73 -30.32 10.62 13.94
N ARG A 74 -30.75 9.47 13.41
CA ARG A 74 -31.61 8.56 14.16
C ARG A 74 -30.93 8.05 15.42
N PHE A 75 -29.75 7.48 15.31
CA PHE A 75 -29.01 6.95 16.46
C PHE A 75 -28.78 8.00 17.54
N SER A 76 -28.31 9.20 17.19
CA SER A 76 -28.06 10.29 18.15
C SER A 76 -29.34 10.80 18.83
N GLN A 77 -30.48 10.79 18.13
CA GLN A 77 -31.78 11.11 18.71
C GLN A 77 -32.27 10.01 19.68
N THR A 78 -31.98 8.74 19.41
CA THR A 78 -32.32 7.63 20.32
C THR A 78 -31.31 7.44 21.45
N ALA A 79 -30.04 7.79 21.24
CA ALA A 79 -28.92 7.51 22.15
C ALA A 79 -28.94 8.32 23.47
N GLY A 80 -29.95 9.17 23.67
CA GLY A 80 -30.21 9.85 24.95
C GLY A 80 -31.63 9.64 25.49
N THR A 81 -32.51 8.94 24.77
CA THR A 81 -33.93 8.79 25.14
C THR A 81 -34.27 7.42 25.71
N THR A 82 -33.34 6.47 25.69
CA THR A 82 -33.49 5.16 26.36
C THR A 82 -33.58 5.37 27.87
N LYS A 83 -34.81 5.38 28.40
CA LYS A 83 -35.04 5.30 29.85
C LYS A 83 -34.41 4.01 30.35
N LYS A 84 -33.63 4.11 31.42
CA LYS A 84 -33.01 2.97 32.15
C LYS A 84 -33.99 1.85 32.54
N SER A 85 -35.31 2.06 32.45
CA SER A 85 -36.33 1.07 32.78
C SER A 85 -36.49 -0.06 31.74
N ASP A 86 -36.02 0.13 30.50
CA ASP A 86 -36.24 -0.85 29.42
C ASP A 86 -34.99 -1.71 29.11
N LEU A 87 -33.88 -1.46 29.79
CA LEU A 87 -32.73 -2.35 29.77
C LEU A 87 -32.99 -3.50 30.75
N ARG A 88 -33.55 -4.60 30.25
CA ARG A 88 -33.60 -5.87 30.97
C ARG A 88 -32.17 -6.25 31.38
N GLU A 89 -31.93 -6.30 32.69
CA GLU A 89 -30.73 -6.85 33.30
C GLU A 89 -30.50 -8.26 32.74
N TRP A 90 -29.43 -8.40 31.96
CA TRP A 90 -28.84 -9.71 31.65
C TRP A 90 -28.08 -10.14 32.89
N ASP A 91 -28.75 -10.89 33.77
CA ASP A 91 -28.19 -11.47 34.98
C ASP A 91 -27.00 -12.38 34.62
N SER A 92 -25.78 -11.88 34.85
CA SER A 92 -24.59 -12.71 34.88
C SER A 92 -24.57 -13.48 36.20
N HIS A 93 -24.86 -14.75 36.08
CA HIS A 93 -24.68 -15.77 37.10
C HIS A 93 -23.22 -15.80 37.60
N GLU A 94 -22.91 -15.16 38.73
CA GLU A 94 -21.72 -15.53 39.51
C GLU A 94 -21.93 -15.46 41.03
N GLN A 95 -21.79 -16.65 41.62
CA GLN A 95 -21.05 -16.95 42.84
C GLN A 95 -21.50 -16.29 44.16
N ARG A 96 -22.33 -17.08 44.85
CA ARG A 96 -22.47 -17.08 46.31
C ARG A 96 -21.11 -17.13 47.01
N SER A 97 -20.85 -16.16 47.88
CA SER A 97 -19.94 -16.36 49.01
C SER A 97 -20.38 -15.58 50.26
N ALA A 98 -20.85 -16.38 51.21
CA ALA A 98 -20.85 -16.24 52.67
C ALA A 98 -21.10 -14.89 53.37
N LYS A 99 -22.29 -14.83 54.00
CA LYS A 99 -22.62 -14.00 55.16
C LYS A 99 -21.59 -14.15 56.30
N ARG A 100 -21.12 -13.02 56.86
CA ARG A 100 -20.74 -12.93 58.28
C ARG A 100 -21.34 -11.69 58.96
N SER A 101 -22.43 -11.98 59.67
CA SER A 101 -22.96 -11.42 60.92
C SER A 101 -22.40 -10.06 61.42
N TRP A 102 -23.22 -9.01 61.28
CA TRP A 102 -23.10 -7.73 62.00
C TRP A 102 -23.85 -7.75 63.34
N LYS A 103 -23.54 -8.70 64.24
CA LYS A 103 -24.17 -8.74 65.58
C LYS A 103 -23.32 -8.17 66.72
N GLN A 104 -22.19 -7.54 66.42
CA GLN A 104 -21.38 -6.85 67.43
C GLN A 104 -20.77 -5.57 66.88
N MET A 105 -21.51 -4.45 66.98
CA MET A 105 -20.88 -3.17 67.31
C MET A 105 -21.88 -2.23 67.98
N ASN A 106 -21.42 -1.64 69.07
CA ASN A 106 -22.23 -0.87 70.00
C ASN A 106 -22.31 0.61 69.60
N LYS A 107 -23.38 1.22 70.09
CA LYS A 107 -23.78 2.61 69.99
C LYS A 107 -22.65 3.52 70.45
N THR A 108 -22.00 4.20 69.52
CA THR A 108 -21.74 5.64 69.60
C THR A 108 -20.93 6.07 68.38
N THR A 109 -21.53 6.86 67.49
CA THR A 109 -21.52 8.32 67.68
C THR A 109 -20.16 8.96 67.37
N LYS A 110 -19.05 8.24 67.21
CA LYS A 110 -17.76 8.95 67.20
C LYS A 110 -17.24 9.49 65.87
N ARG A 111 -17.84 9.16 64.72
CA ARG A 111 -17.28 9.62 63.42
C ARG A 111 -18.28 10.12 62.38
N TRP A 112 -19.50 10.39 62.80
CA TRP A 112 -20.49 11.12 62.00
C TRP A 112 -20.21 12.65 61.93
N MET A 113 -19.05 13.13 62.40
CA MET A 113 -18.74 14.56 62.56
C MET A 113 -17.65 15.10 61.61
N THR A 114 -17.23 14.37 60.58
CA THR A 114 -16.14 14.82 59.68
C THR A 114 -16.40 14.69 58.17
N ALA A 115 -17.54 14.12 57.75
CA ALA A 115 -17.81 13.88 56.31
C ALA A 115 -19.00 14.67 55.73
N ALA A 116 -19.61 15.58 56.50
CA ALA A 116 -20.82 16.31 56.09
C ALA A 116 -20.60 17.80 55.77
N SER A 117 -19.37 18.33 55.86
CA SER A 117 -19.09 19.75 55.66
C SER A 117 -18.79 20.13 54.20
N ALA A 118 -18.20 19.24 53.39
CA ALA A 118 -17.83 19.58 52.01
C ALA A 118 -19.03 19.61 51.07
N ALA A 119 -19.93 18.62 51.13
CA ALA A 119 -21.10 18.55 50.25
C ALA A 119 -22.13 19.65 50.53
N ALA A 120 -22.29 20.04 51.80
CA ALA A 120 -23.18 21.14 52.19
C ALA A 120 -22.65 22.50 51.73
N VAL A 121 -21.34 22.74 51.81
CA VAL A 121 -20.71 23.97 51.31
C VAL A 121 -20.80 24.05 49.78
N VAL A 122 -20.55 22.93 49.07
CA VAL A 122 -20.68 22.86 47.61
C VAL A 122 -22.14 23.09 47.18
N ALA A 123 -23.10 22.44 47.82
CA ALA A 123 -24.53 22.62 47.49
C ALA A 123 -25.02 24.06 47.73
N VAL A 124 -24.59 24.70 48.82
CA VAL A 124 -24.93 26.11 49.11
C VAL A 124 -24.24 27.06 48.14
N SER A 125 -22.98 26.81 47.76
CA SER A 125 -22.25 27.67 46.81
C SER A 125 -22.81 27.62 45.38
N LEU A 126 -23.34 26.48 44.95
CA LEU A 126 -24.01 26.31 43.64
C LEU A 126 -25.42 26.91 43.58
N SER A 127 -25.94 27.38 44.72
CA SER A 127 -27.25 28.04 44.83
C SER A 127 -27.19 29.55 44.58
N PHE A 128 -25.99 30.14 44.46
CA PHE A 128 -25.80 31.56 44.13
C PHE A 128 -25.59 31.76 42.62
N PRO A 129 -26.39 32.59 41.93
CA PRO A 129 -26.30 32.79 40.47
C PRO A 129 -24.93 33.27 39.97
N GLN A 130 -24.14 33.92 40.82
CA GLN A 130 -22.86 34.50 40.45
C GLN A 130 -21.71 33.47 40.39
N VAL A 131 -21.90 32.26 40.95
CA VAL A 131 -20.90 31.17 40.93
C VAL A 131 -21.12 30.21 39.76
N GLN A 132 -22.35 30.05 39.26
CA GLN A 132 -22.64 29.27 38.05
C GLN A 132 -22.06 29.88 36.77
N ALA A 133 -21.73 31.18 36.77
CA ALA A 133 -21.13 31.86 35.62
C ALA A 133 -19.62 31.59 35.45
N ALA A 134 -18.90 31.19 36.50
CA ALA A 134 -17.45 31.01 36.47
C ALA A 134 -17.00 29.56 36.15
N ALA A 135 -17.93 28.61 36.02
CA ALA A 135 -17.61 27.22 35.69
C ALA A 135 -17.50 26.95 34.17
N ASN A 136 -17.92 27.89 33.31
CA ASN A 136 -17.87 27.74 31.86
C ASN A 136 -16.48 28.03 31.24
N ASP A 137 -15.65 28.85 31.89
CA ASP A 137 -14.32 29.22 31.35
C ASP A 137 -13.23 28.19 31.68
N PHE A 138 -13.45 27.30 32.66
CA PHE A 138 -12.45 26.27 33.03
C PHE A 138 -12.46 25.03 32.10
N LEU A 139 -13.53 24.83 31.33
CA LEU A 139 -13.66 23.71 30.38
C LEU A 139 -13.10 24.01 28.99
N SER A 140 -12.55 25.21 28.74
CA SER A 140 -11.94 25.54 27.44
C SER A 140 -10.47 25.10 27.32
N ILE A 141 -9.86 24.57 28.39
CA ILE A 141 -8.43 24.21 28.42
C ILE A 141 -8.18 22.83 27.77
N PHE A 142 -9.23 22.02 27.57
CA PHE A 142 -9.16 20.72 26.89
C PHE A 142 -10.11 20.66 25.70
N ARG A 143 -9.92 21.56 24.72
CA ARG A 143 -10.50 21.39 23.39
C ARG A 143 -9.47 20.71 22.48
N MET A 144 -9.40 19.37 22.55
CA MET A 144 -8.82 18.60 21.44
C MET A 144 -9.83 18.61 20.30
N SER A 145 -9.80 19.68 19.51
CA SER A 145 -10.72 19.91 18.39
C SER A 145 -10.31 19.03 17.21
N LYS A 146 -11.11 17.98 16.97
CA LYS A 146 -11.03 17.00 15.86
C LYS A 146 -9.82 16.05 15.89
N VAL A 147 -10.09 14.80 16.27
CA VAL A 147 -9.27 13.66 15.86
C VAL A 147 -9.89 13.10 14.58
N GLU A 148 -9.33 13.42 13.42
CA GLU A 148 -9.67 12.74 12.16
C GLU A 148 -8.81 11.45 12.09
N PHE A 149 -9.45 10.29 12.26
CA PHE A 149 -8.79 9.00 12.07
C PHE A 149 -8.80 8.67 10.57
N VAL A 150 -7.67 8.90 9.90
CA VAL A 150 -7.46 8.42 8.54
C VAL A 150 -7.08 6.93 8.63
N LYS A 151 -8.04 6.04 8.38
CA LYS A 151 -7.80 4.60 8.36
C LYS A 151 -7.17 4.23 7.03
N VAL A 152 -5.86 3.99 7.03
CA VAL A 152 -5.13 3.38 5.89
C VAL A 152 -4.83 1.93 6.22
N THR A 153 -5.14 1.01 5.30
CA THR A 153 -4.86 -0.42 5.45
C THR A 153 -3.79 -0.89 4.47
N PRO A 154 -3.11 -2.04 4.72
CA PRO A 154 -2.16 -2.61 3.76
C PRO A 154 -2.78 -2.90 2.38
N LYS A 155 -4.06 -3.25 2.35
CA LYS A 155 -4.82 -3.49 1.11
C LYS A 155 -4.94 -2.22 0.26
N ASP A 156 -5.08 -1.07 0.91
CA ASP A 156 -5.16 0.23 0.23
C ASP A 156 -3.83 0.58 -0.43
N LEU A 157 -2.70 0.27 0.23
CA LEU A 157 -1.36 0.46 -0.34
C LEU A 157 -1.12 -0.45 -1.55
N GLN A 158 -1.51 -1.72 -1.47
CA GLN A 158 -1.44 -2.66 -2.60
C GLN A 158 -2.30 -2.23 -3.79
N GLN A 159 -3.44 -1.59 -3.52
CA GLN A 159 -4.30 -1.05 -4.57
C GLN A 159 -3.63 0.11 -5.31
N VAL A 160 -2.96 1.01 -4.59
CA VAL A 160 -2.18 2.10 -5.18
C VAL A 160 -1.03 1.56 -6.02
N GLU A 161 -0.26 0.61 -5.49
CA GLU A 161 0.82 -0.07 -6.21
C GLU A 161 0.32 -0.70 -7.51
N SER A 162 -0.77 -1.47 -7.43
CA SER A 162 -1.38 -2.13 -8.59
C SER A 162 -1.87 -1.13 -9.63
N TRP A 163 -2.39 0.03 -9.20
CA TRP A 163 -2.87 1.04 -10.13
C TRP A 163 -1.74 1.71 -10.91
N ILE A 164 -0.62 2.00 -10.24
CA ILE A 164 0.60 2.53 -10.87
C ILE A 164 1.20 1.49 -11.82
N ALA A 165 1.35 0.24 -11.36
CA ALA A 165 1.96 -0.85 -12.14
C ALA A 165 1.17 -1.15 -13.43
N ASN A 166 -0.15 -1.07 -13.38
CA ASN A 166 -1.01 -1.33 -14.53
C ASN A 166 -1.14 -0.12 -15.49
N GLY A 167 -0.53 1.02 -15.17
CA GLY A 167 -0.62 2.23 -15.99
C GLY A 167 -2.06 2.71 -16.19
N ASN A 168 -2.92 2.49 -15.18
CA ASN A 168 -4.35 2.79 -15.26
C ASN A 168 -4.61 4.27 -15.54
N VAL A 169 -5.63 4.54 -16.34
CA VAL A 169 -5.99 5.90 -16.74
C VAL A 169 -7.03 6.48 -15.78
N GLY A 170 -6.75 7.66 -15.25
CA GLY A 170 -7.69 8.40 -14.43
C GLY A 170 -7.04 8.97 -13.18
N GLU A 171 -7.90 9.35 -12.24
CA GLU A 171 -7.51 9.87 -10.94
C GLU A 171 -7.77 8.79 -9.89
N MET A 172 -6.80 8.58 -9.03
CA MET A 172 -6.90 7.73 -7.86
C MET A 172 -6.78 8.63 -6.62
N ASP A 173 -7.84 8.64 -5.82
CA ASP A 173 -7.81 9.23 -4.48
C ASP A 173 -6.99 8.32 -3.55
N LEU A 174 -6.12 8.92 -2.76
CA LEU A 174 -5.30 8.26 -1.76
C LEU A 174 -5.99 8.34 -0.39
N GLN A 175 -7.27 7.98 -0.31
CA GLN A 175 -8.07 8.02 0.92
C GLN A 175 -7.97 9.35 1.70
N GLY A 176 -7.99 10.45 0.98
CA GLY A 176 -7.91 11.80 1.55
C GLY A 176 -6.54 12.26 2.03
N ILE A 177 -5.45 11.47 1.89
CA ILE A 177 -4.06 11.98 2.04
C ILE A 177 -3.54 12.66 0.77
N GLY A 178 -4.24 12.53 -0.36
CA GLY A 178 -3.85 13.11 -1.63
C GLY A 178 -4.53 12.42 -2.80
N LYS A 179 -4.00 12.66 -4.00
CA LYS A 179 -4.45 12.00 -5.24
C LYS A 179 -3.30 11.89 -6.23
N ILE A 180 -3.36 10.83 -7.04
CA ILE A 180 -2.45 10.58 -8.16
C ILE A 180 -3.27 10.45 -9.45
N TRP A 181 -2.81 11.05 -10.54
CA TRP A 181 -3.46 10.91 -11.84
C TRP A 181 -2.45 11.01 -12.98
N ILE A 182 -2.86 10.58 -14.17
CA ILE A 182 -2.02 10.60 -15.37
C ILE A 182 -2.67 11.50 -16.42
N ASP A 183 -1.93 12.52 -16.86
CA ASP A 183 -2.28 13.37 -18.01
C ASP A 183 -1.66 12.79 -19.30
N GLY A 184 -2.29 13.09 -20.44
CA GLY A 184 -1.82 12.63 -21.76
C GLY A 184 -2.33 11.25 -22.17
N VAL A 185 -3.31 10.70 -21.43
CA VAL A 185 -4.01 9.48 -21.81
C VAL A 185 -5.51 9.78 -21.91
N ASP A 186 -6.02 9.77 -23.13
CA ASP A 186 -7.43 9.96 -23.42
C ASP A 186 -8.19 8.70 -23.00
N LYS A 187 -9.10 8.81 -22.02
CA LYS A 187 -9.88 7.68 -21.47
C LYS A 187 -10.69 6.97 -22.56
N ASP A 188 -11.09 7.70 -23.60
CA ASP A 188 -11.86 7.17 -24.72
C ASP A 188 -10.98 6.62 -25.86
N LYS A 189 -9.65 6.77 -25.76
CA LYS A 189 -8.64 6.24 -26.71
C LYS A 189 -7.55 5.46 -26.00
N GLN A 190 -7.97 4.53 -25.14
CA GLN A 190 -7.09 3.56 -24.47
C GLN A 190 -6.19 2.80 -25.48
N GLU A 191 -6.56 2.77 -26.76
CA GLU A 191 -6.00 1.91 -27.81
C GLU A 191 -4.65 2.30 -28.42
N ASN A 192 -4.02 3.46 -28.17
CA ASN A 192 -2.78 3.74 -28.93
C ASN A 192 -1.74 4.64 -28.26
N ARG A 193 -1.41 4.37 -26.98
CA ARG A 193 -0.17 4.93 -26.39
C ARG A 193 1.09 4.38 -27.06
N ASN A 194 0.99 3.15 -27.54
CA ASN A 194 2.07 2.40 -28.17
C ASN A 194 1.81 2.27 -29.66
N GLN A 195 2.62 2.94 -30.46
CA GLN A 195 2.58 2.81 -31.92
C GLN A 195 3.56 1.73 -32.34
N TYR A 196 3.05 0.66 -32.96
CA TYR A 196 3.87 -0.43 -33.47
C TYR A 196 4.08 -0.33 -34.99
N TYR A 197 5.31 -0.53 -35.43
CA TYR A 197 5.72 -0.59 -36.83
C TYR A 197 6.38 -1.94 -37.10
N ASN A 198 5.89 -2.66 -38.12
CA ASN A 198 6.39 -3.99 -38.48
C ASN A 198 7.74 -4.00 -39.22
N SER A 199 8.38 -2.84 -39.45
CA SER A 199 9.69 -2.76 -40.10
C SER A 199 10.39 -1.41 -39.86
N ARG A 200 11.70 -1.37 -40.16
CA ARG A 200 12.49 -0.13 -40.18
C ARG A 200 11.90 0.89 -41.14
N GLU A 201 11.57 0.50 -42.37
CA GLU A 201 11.05 1.42 -43.40
C GLU A 201 9.73 2.04 -42.97
N ALA A 202 8.84 1.26 -42.35
CA ALA A 202 7.57 1.75 -41.84
C ALA A 202 7.77 2.80 -40.73
N ALA A 203 8.67 2.53 -39.78
CA ALA A 203 9.00 3.44 -38.70
C ALA A 203 9.69 4.72 -39.21
N GLU A 204 10.68 4.61 -40.09
CA GLU A 204 11.40 5.75 -40.66
C GLU A 204 10.48 6.63 -41.53
N LYS A 205 9.56 6.03 -42.30
CA LYS A 205 8.53 6.76 -43.05
C LYS A 205 7.57 7.53 -42.13
N ALA A 206 7.33 7.03 -40.92
CA ALA A 206 6.57 7.71 -39.88
C ALA A 206 7.39 8.76 -39.10
N GLY A 207 8.67 8.97 -39.46
CA GLY A 207 9.55 9.96 -38.84
C GLY A 207 10.29 9.48 -37.59
N VAL A 208 10.24 8.17 -37.28
CA VAL A 208 11.00 7.59 -36.18
C VAL A 208 12.47 7.49 -36.55
N LYS A 209 13.35 8.03 -35.70
CA LYS A 209 14.81 7.96 -35.89
C LYS A 209 15.33 6.68 -35.23
N LEU A 210 15.78 5.73 -36.04
CA LEU A 210 16.36 4.48 -35.57
C LEU A 210 17.90 4.55 -35.55
N PRO A 211 18.56 3.86 -34.61
CA PRO A 211 20.02 3.75 -34.61
C PRO A 211 20.50 3.04 -35.88
N LYS A 212 21.75 3.28 -36.26
CA LYS A 212 22.40 2.46 -37.29
C LYS A 212 22.72 1.10 -36.68
N LEU A 213 22.33 0.04 -37.38
CA LEU A 213 22.66 -1.33 -36.98
C LEU A 213 23.86 -1.85 -37.79
N PRO A 214 24.71 -2.70 -37.20
CA PRO A 214 25.74 -3.43 -37.93
C PRO A 214 25.16 -4.33 -39.03
N ASP A 215 26.01 -4.67 -40.01
CA ASP A 215 25.64 -5.57 -41.11
C ASP A 215 25.18 -6.94 -40.59
N GLY A 216 24.09 -7.46 -41.18
CA GLY A 216 23.50 -8.76 -40.82
C GLY A 216 22.43 -8.71 -39.71
N LEU A 217 22.21 -7.55 -39.08
CA LEU A 217 21.12 -7.32 -38.13
C LEU A 217 19.91 -6.70 -38.83
N ILE A 218 18.73 -7.21 -38.53
CA ILE A 218 17.46 -6.77 -39.15
C ILE A 218 16.55 -6.21 -38.07
N VAL A 219 15.86 -5.11 -38.36
CA VAL A 219 14.79 -4.59 -37.50
C VAL A 219 13.50 -5.33 -37.82
N ASP A 220 13.02 -6.13 -36.88
CA ASP A 220 11.76 -6.89 -37.01
C ASP A 220 10.55 -6.07 -36.57
N GLY A 221 10.76 -5.07 -35.73
CA GLY A 221 9.69 -4.25 -35.21
C GLY A 221 10.20 -3.04 -34.44
N VAL A 222 9.37 -2.01 -34.38
CA VAL A 222 9.59 -0.82 -33.57
C VAL A 222 8.31 -0.47 -32.84
N GLU A 223 8.40 -0.29 -31.53
CA GLU A 223 7.35 0.26 -30.70
C GLU A 223 7.77 1.63 -30.20
N VAL A 224 6.88 2.61 -30.35
CA VAL A 224 7.06 3.95 -29.81
C VAL A 224 5.96 4.20 -28.79
N THR A 225 6.33 4.31 -27.52
CA THR A 225 5.43 4.69 -26.44
C THR A 225 5.44 6.20 -26.27
N SER A 226 4.26 6.80 -26.35
CA SER A 226 4.07 8.24 -26.22
C SER A 226 4.40 8.75 -24.82
N PRO A 227 4.97 9.96 -24.69
CA PRO A 227 5.27 10.56 -23.40
C PRO A 227 3.98 10.77 -22.59
N TYR A 228 4.09 10.73 -21.28
CA TYR A 228 2.98 10.93 -20.36
C TYR A 228 3.44 11.65 -19.11
N ARG A 229 2.51 12.26 -18.40
CA ARG A 229 2.82 12.98 -17.17
C ARG A 229 2.03 12.38 -16.03
N VAL A 230 2.74 11.95 -14.98
CA VAL A 230 2.14 11.53 -13.72
C VAL A 230 2.07 12.74 -12.81
N HIS A 231 0.94 12.93 -12.16
CA HIS A 231 0.70 14.02 -11.24
C HIS A 231 0.39 13.51 -9.85
N LEU A 232 0.85 14.24 -8.84
CA LEU A 232 0.61 13.97 -7.44
C LEU A 232 0.26 15.28 -6.73
N GLU A 233 -0.83 15.25 -5.96
CA GLU A 233 -1.18 16.28 -4.98
C GLU A 233 -1.30 15.61 -3.61
N ILE A 234 -0.69 16.21 -2.58
CA ILE A 234 -0.67 15.67 -1.23
C ILE A 234 -1.38 16.65 -0.29
N ASN A 235 -2.21 16.13 0.61
CA ASN A 235 -2.67 16.85 1.79
C ASN A 235 -1.64 16.61 2.91
N THR A 236 -0.76 17.58 3.11
CA THR A 236 0.39 17.48 4.01
C THR A 236 -0.03 17.34 5.46
N GLU A 237 -1.13 17.99 5.87
CA GLU A 237 -1.65 17.87 7.24
C GLU A 237 -2.03 16.42 7.56
N ARG A 238 -2.82 15.79 6.68
CA ARG A 238 -3.27 14.40 6.84
C ARG A 238 -2.13 13.42 6.64
N ALA A 239 -1.28 13.64 5.64
CA ALA A 239 -0.11 12.79 5.40
C ALA A 239 0.85 12.81 6.60
N ASN A 240 1.16 13.99 7.15
CA ASN A 240 2.05 14.12 8.31
C ASN A 240 1.43 13.56 9.59
N LYS A 241 0.10 13.64 9.77
CA LYS A 241 -0.61 12.94 10.86
C LYS A 241 -0.49 11.43 10.74
N LEU A 242 -0.63 10.89 9.52
CA LEU A 242 -0.45 9.46 9.26
C LEU A 242 0.99 9.02 9.55
N LEU A 243 2.00 9.77 9.08
CA LEU A 243 3.41 9.50 9.36
C LEU A 243 3.69 9.47 10.87
N ALA A 244 3.14 10.43 11.64
CA ALA A 244 3.28 10.45 13.09
C ALA A 244 2.62 9.24 13.78
N GLN A 245 1.46 8.78 13.31
CA GLN A 245 0.81 7.57 13.81
C GLN A 245 1.63 6.31 13.52
N LEU A 246 2.31 6.28 12.38
CA LEU A 246 3.24 5.22 11.97
C LEU A 246 4.63 5.36 12.61
N GLN A 247 4.81 6.33 13.51
CA GLN A 247 6.08 6.62 14.18
C GLN A 247 7.24 6.91 13.21
N VAL A 248 6.92 7.46 12.04
CA VAL A 248 7.90 7.94 11.06
C VAL A 248 8.29 9.38 11.42
N GLU A 249 9.58 9.63 11.61
CA GLU A 249 10.09 10.96 11.99
C GLU A 249 10.03 11.99 10.84
N ALA A 250 10.13 11.52 9.60
CA ALA A 250 10.09 12.36 8.41
C ALA A 250 8.72 13.01 8.20
N LYS A 251 8.69 14.17 7.53
CA LYS A 251 7.48 14.94 7.25
C LYS A 251 7.56 15.61 5.89
N PHE A 252 6.43 15.62 5.18
CA PHE A 252 6.25 16.39 3.96
C PHE A 252 6.25 17.89 4.30
N ASP A 253 6.95 18.68 3.48
CA ASP A 253 6.96 20.15 3.56
C ASP A 253 5.54 20.69 3.35
N GLU A 254 5.08 21.59 4.21
CA GLU A 254 3.77 22.24 4.13
C GLU A 254 3.55 22.98 2.80
N LYS A 255 4.63 23.41 2.12
CA LYS A 255 4.55 23.98 0.77
C LYS A 255 3.99 23.03 -0.27
N LEU A 256 3.93 21.73 0.00
CA LEU A 256 3.34 20.73 -0.88
C LEU A 256 1.81 20.65 -0.75
N ASP A 257 1.21 21.30 0.25
CA ASP A 257 -0.22 21.15 0.54
C ASP A 257 -1.10 21.62 -0.62
N GLY A 258 -1.82 20.67 -1.22
CA GLY A 258 -2.66 20.91 -2.40
C GLY A 258 -1.88 21.38 -3.63
N GLN A 259 -0.54 21.40 -3.59
CA GLN A 259 0.29 21.77 -4.71
C GLN A 259 0.58 20.56 -5.59
N ARG A 260 0.74 20.82 -6.89
CA ARG A 260 0.98 19.78 -7.89
C ARG A 260 2.48 19.49 -8.02
N ILE A 261 2.82 18.23 -7.80
CA ILE A 261 4.08 17.61 -8.20
C ILE A 261 3.81 16.85 -9.50
N SER A 262 4.73 16.89 -10.46
CA SER A 262 4.60 16.12 -11.69
C SER A 262 5.88 15.44 -12.13
N LEU A 263 5.77 14.19 -12.56
CA LEU A 263 6.83 13.42 -13.17
C LEU A 263 6.54 13.26 -14.66
N GLU A 264 7.40 13.82 -15.48
CA GLU A 264 7.33 13.69 -16.94
C GLU A 264 8.10 12.44 -17.37
N ILE A 265 7.36 11.48 -17.92
CA ILE A 265 7.94 10.29 -18.51
C ILE A 265 8.03 10.52 -20.02
N PRO A 266 9.25 10.59 -20.58
CA PRO A 266 9.43 10.93 -21.97
C PRO A 266 9.03 9.77 -22.89
N LYS A 267 9.10 10.04 -24.19
CA LYS A 267 8.86 9.04 -25.23
C LYS A 267 9.87 7.91 -25.09
N MET A 268 9.39 6.67 -25.10
CA MET A 268 10.24 5.48 -25.13
C MET A 268 10.17 4.85 -26.53
N GLN A 269 11.32 4.40 -27.04
CA GLN A 269 11.40 3.67 -28.29
C GLN A 269 12.00 2.30 -28.01
N LYS A 270 11.30 1.23 -28.36
CA LYS A 270 11.78 -0.16 -28.31
C LYS A 270 11.91 -0.71 -29.73
N THR A 271 13.04 -1.31 -30.03
CA THR A 271 13.35 -1.88 -31.35
C THR A 271 13.67 -3.37 -31.17
N TRP A 272 12.94 -4.24 -31.86
CA TRP A 272 13.30 -5.66 -31.93
C TRP A 272 14.27 -5.87 -33.08
N ILE A 273 15.39 -6.53 -32.78
CA ILE A 273 16.50 -6.73 -33.69
C ILE A 273 16.76 -8.24 -33.81
N ALA A 274 16.67 -8.79 -35.02
CA ALA A 274 17.02 -10.17 -35.29
C ALA A 274 18.46 -10.32 -35.80
N THR A 275 19.09 -11.42 -35.41
CA THR A 275 20.43 -11.87 -35.85
C THR A 275 20.41 -13.36 -36.16
N GLY A 276 19.90 -13.75 -37.33
CA GLY A 276 19.81 -15.15 -37.72
C GLY A 276 18.86 -15.95 -36.82
N LYS A 277 19.37 -16.59 -35.76
CA LYS A 277 18.58 -17.39 -34.81
C LYS A 277 18.25 -16.66 -33.51
N ASP A 278 18.95 -15.59 -33.17
CA ASP A 278 18.73 -14.86 -31.92
C ASP A 278 17.96 -13.57 -32.19
N SER A 279 17.32 -13.05 -31.13
CA SER A 279 16.59 -11.79 -31.13
C SER A 279 17.00 -10.98 -29.92
N TYR A 280 17.20 -9.69 -30.14
CA TYR A 280 17.47 -8.69 -29.12
C TYR A 280 16.36 -7.67 -29.10
N SER A 281 16.16 -7.03 -27.95
CA SER A 281 15.37 -5.81 -27.87
C SER A 281 16.22 -4.66 -27.38
N TYR A 282 16.17 -3.54 -28.08
CA TYR A 282 16.91 -2.32 -27.76
C TYR A 282 15.93 -1.20 -27.47
N SER A 283 15.97 -0.69 -26.24
CA SER A 283 15.13 0.42 -25.80
C SER A 283 15.97 1.66 -25.52
N VAL A 284 15.46 2.81 -25.93
CA VAL A 284 16.04 4.13 -25.64
C VAL A 284 14.96 5.03 -25.08
N VAL A 285 15.28 5.68 -23.98
CA VAL A 285 14.40 6.64 -23.30
C VAL A 285 15.22 7.82 -22.80
N ASP A 286 14.65 9.03 -22.90
CA ASP A 286 15.25 10.20 -22.25
C ASP A 286 15.11 10.10 -20.72
N ALA A 287 15.91 10.84 -19.96
CA ALA A 287 15.75 10.87 -18.51
C ALA A 287 14.38 11.49 -18.12
N PRO A 288 13.66 10.91 -17.14
CA PRO A 288 12.42 11.49 -16.65
C PRO A 288 12.68 12.79 -15.90
N GLU A 289 11.73 13.72 -15.95
CA GLU A 289 11.85 15.03 -15.32
C GLU A 289 10.85 15.18 -14.16
N LEU A 290 11.35 15.47 -12.95
CA LEU A 290 10.52 15.77 -11.79
C LEU A 290 10.35 17.29 -11.64
N LYS A 291 9.10 17.76 -11.67
CA LYS A 291 8.73 19.15 -11.42
C LYS A 291 7.98 19.24 -10.10
N ALA A 292 8.42 20.12 -9.23
CA ALA A 292 7.80 20.42 -7.95
C ALA A 292 7.60 21.94 -7.80
N PRO A 293 6.73 22.39 -6.88
CA PRO A 293 6.53 23.80 -6.59
C PRO A 293 7.84 24.52 -6.21
N GLU A 294 7.91 25.81 -6.51
CA GLU A 294 9.09 26.62 -6.22
C GLU A 294 9.39 26.65 -4.71
N GLY A 295 10.66 26.48 -4.35
CA GLY A 295 11.11 26.52 -2.95
C GLY A 295 10.85 25.24 -2.14
N VAL A 296 10.32 24.17 -2.77
CA VAL A 296 10.25 22.83 -2.16
C VAL A 296 11.62 22.18 -2.15
N ASP A 297 12.01 21.62 -1.01
CA ASP A 297 13.22 20.81 -0.91
C ASP A 297 12.98 19.39 -1.46
N LEU A 298 13.51 19.14 -2.66
CA LEU A 298 13.42 17.84 -3.32
C LEU A 298 14.18 16.72 -2.59
N LEU A 299 15.23 17.06 -1.82
CA LEU A 299 15.94 16.08 -1.00
C LEU A 299 15.06 15.66 0.17
N GLN A 300 14.45 16.63 0.87
CA GLN A 300 13.50 16.33 1.94
C GLN A 300 12.30 15.51 1.43
N LEU A 301 11.76 15.85 0.25
CA LEU A 301 10.68 15.09 -0.38
C LEU A 301 11.11 13.63 -0.62
N ARG A 302 12.29 13.41 -1.20
CA ARG A 302 12.85 12.08 -1.42
C ARG A 302 13.02 11.31 -0.12
N GLU A 303 13.62 11.91 0.91
CA GLU A 303 13.82 11.28 2.22
C GLU A 303 12.50 10.91 2.89
N THR A 304 11.49 11.77 2.78
CA THR A 304 10.15 11.54 3.34
C THR A 304 9.45 10.39 2.65
N VAL A 305 9.48 10.35 1.31
CA VAL A 305 8.91 9.23 0.54
C VAL A 305 9.63 7.93 0.89
N LEU A 306 10.97 7.94 0.94
CA LEU A 306 11.78 6.78 1.30
C LEU A 306 11.62 6.34 2.77
N ALA A 307 11.06 7.18 3.64
CA ALA A 307 10.78 6.86 5.04
C ALA A 307 9.43 6.17 5.25
N LEU A 308 8.63 6.00 4.20
CA LEU A 308 7.34 5.32 4.29
C LEU A 308 7.53 3.83 4.66
N PRO A 309 6.72 3.27 5.58
CA PRO A 309 6.99 1.95 6.16
C PRO A 309 6.77 0.77 5.21
N PHE A 310 6.18 1.01 4.04
CA PHE A 310 6.06 -0.02 3.00
C PHE A 310 7.34 -0.16 2.16
N ILE A 311 8.29 0.77 2.28
CA ILE A 311 9.58 0.69 1.60
C ILE A 311 10.55 -0.09 2.50
N PRO A 312 11.07 -1.25 2.05
CA PRO A 312 11.99 -2.04 2.85
C PRO A 312 13.26 -1.24 3.20
N ASP A 313 13.78 -1.40 4.42
CA ASP A 313 14.97 -0.68 4.90
C ASP A 313 16.20 -0.82 3.99
N GLN A 314 16.37 -2.02 3.40
CA GLN A 314 17.46 -2.27 2.46
C GLN A 314 17.29 -1.42 1.19
N VAL A 315 16.08 -1.37 0.63
CA VAL A 315 15.75 -0.54 -0.54
C VAL A 315 15.94 0.93 -0.20
N LYS A 316 15.46 1.38 0.96
CA LYS A 316 15.68 2.74 1.45
C LYS A 316 17.16 3.12 1.48
N LYS A 317 18.01 2.28 2.08
CA LYS A 317 19.47 2.51 2.15
C LYS A 317 20.10 2.59 0.77
N GLN A 318 19.83 1.60 -0.09
CA GLN A 318 20.35 1.57 -1.46
C GLN A 318 19.92 2.80 -2.24
N MET A 319 18.66 3.20 -2.11
CA MET A 319 18.13 4.39 -2.76
C MET A 319 18.82 5.64 -2.24
N LEU A 320 19.02 5.81 -0.92
CA LEU A 320 19.70 6.98 -0.33
C LEU A 320 21.19 7.07 -0.69
N ASP A 321 21.88 5.94 -0.89
CA ASP A 321 23.30 5.91 -1.29
C ASP A 321 23.55 6.50 -2.70
N ILE A 322 22.51 6.59 -3.53
CA ILE A 322 22.58 7.24 -4.85
C ILE A 322 22.70 8.76 -4.64
N LYS A 323 23.92 9.29 -4.76
CA LYS A 323 24.22 10.72 -4.60
C LYS A 323 23.59 11.57 -5.71
N ASP A 324 23.80 11.18 -6.96
CA ASP A 324 23.24 11.87 -8.13
C ASP A 324 21.92 11.26 -8.60
N TRP A 325 20.95 11.19 -7.69
CA TRP A 325 19.65 10.56 -7.93
C TRP A 325 18.79 11.26 -8.99
N LYS A 326 19.11 12.51 -9.36
CA LYS A 326 18.40 13.25 -10.41
C LYS A 326 18.81 12.80 -11.81
N HIS A 327 20.00 12.21 -11.94
CA HIS A 327 20.53 11.73 -13.23
C HIS A 327 20.84 10.23 -13.21
N THR A 328 20.46 9.51 -12.15
CA THR A 328 20.69 8.07 -12.00
C THR A 328 19.36 7.34 -11.90
N ILE A 329 19.10 6.41 -12.83
CA ILE A 329 17.95 5.50 -12.70
C ILE A 329 18.40 4.24 -11.95
N PRO A 330 17.78 3.92 -10.81
CA PRO A 330 18.02 2.65 -10.14
C PRO A 330 17.41 1.53 -10.98
N VAL A 331 18.24 0.57 -11.38
CA VAL A 331 17.78 -0.64 -12.06
C VAL A 331 17.59 -1.73 -11.00
N PRO A 332 16.34 -2.20 -10.77
CA PRO A 332 16.12 -3.28 -9.83
C PRO A 332 16.72 -4.58 -10.39
N TYR A 333 17.32 -5.37 -9.51
CA TYR A 333 17.78 -6.71 -9.84
C TYR A 333 17.40 -7.68 -8.72
N MET A 334 17.20 -8.94 -9.09
CA MET A 334 16.87 -9.98 -8.13
C MET A 334 18.16 -10.60 -7.60
N ALA A 335 18.40 -10.49 -6.29
CA ALA A 335 19.50 -11.18 -5.62
C ALA A 335 19.11 -12.64 -5.30
N ASP A 336 18.70 -13.39 -6.32
CA ASP A 336 18.22 -14.78 -6.20
C ASP A 336 19.36 -15.83 -6.20
N GLY A 337 20.61 -15.37 -6.24
CA GLY A 337 21.82 -16.19 -6.35
C GLY A 337 22.01 -16.86 -7.71
N LYS A 338 21.11 -16.61 -8.68
CA LYS A 338 21.17 -17.15 -10.05
C LYS A 338 21.43 -16.08 -11.08
N SER A 339 21.28 -14.82 -10.70
CA SER A 339 21.57 -13.65 -11.53
C SER A 339 22.95 -13.10 -11.17
N ASP A 340 23.79 -12.87 -12.18
CA ASP A 340 25.11 -12.23 -12.03
C ASP A 340 25.03 -10.76 -12.46
N MET A 341 25.72 -9.88 -11.75
CA MET A 341 25.74 -8.45 -11.99
C MET A 341 27.17 -7.99 -12.17
N LYS A 342 27.43 -7.30 -13.27
CA LYS A 342 28.77 -6.86 -13.66
C LYS A 342 28.77 -5.45 -14.21
N GLU A 343 29.56 -4.59 -13.60
CA GLU A 343 29.90 -3.29 -14.17
C GLU A 343 30.72 -3.47 -15.45
N VAL A 344 30.31 -2.78 -16.51
CA VAL A 344 30.94 -2.85 -17.84
C VAL A 344 31.08 -1.46 -18.43
N LYS A 345 31.93 -1.32 -19.45
CA LYS A 345 32.08 -0.08 -20.22
C LYS A 345 31.48 -0.25 -21.61
N VAL A 346 30.55 0.63 -21.97
CA VAL A 346 29.98 0.76 -23.31
C VAL A 346 30.47 2.09 -23.90
N ASN A 347 31.33 2.03 -24.92
CA ASN A 347 31.91 3.23 -25.56
C ASN A 347 32.58 4.24 -24.59
N GLY A 348 33.04 3.80 -23.42
CA GLY A 348 33.66 4.63 -22.38
C GLY A 348 32.72 4.99 -21.23
N GLU A 349 31.42 4.87 -21.44
CA GLU A 349 30.38 5.10 -20.43
C GLU A 349 30.19 3.90 -19.52
N ASP A 350 29.81 4.17 -18.27
CA ASP A 350 29.47 3.12 -17.30
C ASP A 350 28.13 2.46 -17.65
N GLY A 351 28.13 1.14 -17.61
CA GLY A 351 26.96 0.32 -17.84
C GLY A 351 26.91 -0.83 -16.86
N MET A 352 25.71 -1.39 -16.71
CA MET A 352 25.44 -2.54 -15.87
C MET A 352 24.95 -3.70 -16.74
N LEU A 353 25.69 -4.79 -16.72
CA LEU A 353 25.30 -6.06 -17.33
C LEU A 353 24.71 -6.96 -16.24
N VAL A 354 23.48 -7.40 -16.43
CA VAL A 354 22.77 -8.32 -15.55
C VAL A 354 22.43 -9.58 -16.33
N THR A 355 23.02 -10.70 -15.95
CA THR A 355 22.81 -12.00 -16.60
C THR A 355 21.93 -12.85 -15.70
N GLY A 356 20.70 -13.12 -16.14
CA GLY A 356 19.72 -13.93 -15.43
C GLY A 356 19.54 -15.34 -16.01
N ARG A 357 18.62 -16.09 -15.39
CA ARG A 357 18.30 -17.47 -15.81
C ARG A 357 17.68 -17.53 -17.20
N TYR A 358 16.92 -16.53 -17.63
CA TYR A 358 16.16 -16.55 -18.90
C TYR A 358 16.66 -15.50 -19.88
N ASP A 359 17.02 -14.34 -19.37
CA ASP A 359 17.38 -13.13 -20.08
C ASP A 359 18.67 -12.54 -19.54
N THR A 360 19.29 -11.70 -20.37
CA THR A 360 20.42 -10.85 -20.02
C THR A 360 20.05 -9.44 -20.43
N HIS A 361 20.31 -8.50 -19.54
CA HIS A 361 20.04 -7.08 -19.72
C HIS A 361 21.34 -6.29 -19.62
N LEU A 362 21.50 -5.31 -20.48
CA LEU A 362 22.57 -4.33 -20.41
C LEU A 362 21.95 -2.94 -20.39
N VAL A 363 22.20 -2.19 -19.32
CA VAL A 363 21.72 -0.82 -19.16
C VAL A 363 22.91 0.13 -19.08
N TRP A 364 22.90 1.20 -19.85
CA TRP A 364 23.93 2.25 -19.78
C TRP A 364 23.34 3.61 -20.10
N GLN A 365 24.05 4.65 -19.72
CA GLN A 365 23.71 6.02 -20.07
C GLN A 365 24.67 6.54 -21.14
N GLN A 366 24.15 7.19 -22.17
CA GLN A 366 24.96 7.84 -23.20
C GLN A 366 24.17 9.02 -23.79
N ASP A 367 24.83 10.16 -24.05
CA ASP A 367 24.20 11.33 -24.67
C ASP A 367 22.92 11.84 -23.96
N GLY A 368 22.88 11.73 -22.62
CA GLY A 368 21.72 12.12 -21.80
C GLY A 368 20.52 11.17 -21.89
N LYS A 369 20.69 10.03 -22.56
CA LYS A 369 19.67 8.99 -22.76
C LYS A 369 20.05 7.72 -22.01
N ILE A 370 19.02 6.95 -21.69
CA ILE A 370 19.16 5.65 -21.06
C ILE A 370 18.88 4.60 -22.11
N HIS A 371 19.83 3.70 -22.24
CA HIS A 371 19.87 2.65 -23.23
C HIS A 371 19.73 1.31 -22.51
N MET A 372 18.86 0.46 -23.02
CA MET A 372 18.61 -0.87 -22.48
C MET A 372 18.67 -1.86 -23.64
N LEU A 373 19.49 -2.89 -23.50
CA LEU A 373 19.58 -3.98 -24.46
C LEU A 373 19.27 -5.29 -23.76
N GLU A 374 18.38 -6.08 -24.33
CA GLU A 374 17.93 -7.35 -23.76
C GLU A 374 18.12 -8.47 -24.78
N GLY A 375 18.49 -9.66 -24.31
CA GLY A 375 18.64 -10.84 -25.15
C GLY A 375 18.71 -12.13 -24.34
N SER A 376 18.75 -13.26 -25.03
CA SER A 376 18.80 -14.59 -24.43
C SER A 376 20.22 -15.12 -24.17
N ASP A 377 21.25 -14.41 -24.64
CA ASP A 377 22.67 -14.82 -24.50
C ASP A 377 23.08 -14.87 -23.03
N LYS A 378 23.55 -16.04 -22.58
CA LYS A 378 23.94 -16.30 -21.19
C LYS A 378 25.30 -15.71 -20.79
N SER A 379 26.12 -15.30 -21.74
CA SER A 379 27.42 -14.68 -21.44
C SER A 379 27.32 -13.17 -21.29
N GLY A 380 26.36 -12.54 -21.98
CA GLY A 380 26.25 -11.10 -22.13
C GLY A 380 27.33 -10.48 -23.02
N GLU A 381 28.26 -11.29 -23.56
CA GLU A 381 29.31 -10.80 -24.46
C GLU A 381 28.74 -10.32 -25.78
N ALA A 382 27.72 -11.02 -26.31
CA ALA A 382 27.07 -10.62 -27.55
C ALA A 382 26.32 -9.29 -27.39
N LEU A 383 25.64 -9.11 -26.24
CA LEU A 383 24.97 -7.86 -25.92
C LEU A 383 25.96 -6.70 -25.79
N LEU A 384 27.07 -6.92 -25.07
CA LEU A 384 28.10 -5.89 -24.91
C LEU A 384 28.77 -5.54 -26.24
N ALA A 385 29.01 -6.53 -27.10
CA ALA A 385 29.57 -6.31 -28.44
C ALA A 385 28.59 -5.54 -29.34
N LEU A 386 27.30 -5.85 -29.28
CA LEU A 386 26.26 -5.13 -30.01
C LEU A 386 26.13 -3.69 -29.51
N ALA A 387 26.07 -3.47 -28.20
CA ALA A 387 25.95 -2.14 -27.60
C ALA A 387 27.10 -1.19 -28.00
N LYS A 388 28.33 -1.69 -28.13
CA LYS A 388 29.48 -0.92 -28.63
C LYS A 388 29.36 -0.48 -30.08
N GLN A 389 28.48 -1.11 -30.86
CA GLN A 389 28.27 -0.80 -32.27
C GLN A 389 27.01 0.04 -32.51
N LEU A 390 26.09 0.08 -31.54
CA LEU A 390 24.93 0.98 -31.56
C LEU A 390 25.44 2.42 -31.37
N LYS A 391 25.25 3.25 -32.40
CA LYS A 391 25.60 4.67 -32.43
C LYS A 391 24.38 5.53 -32.70
#